data_AF-U1X366-F1
#
_entry.id   AF-U1X366-F1
#
_cell.length_a   1.000
_cell.length_b   1.000
_cell.length_c   1.000
_cell.angle_alpha   90.00
_cell.angle_beta   90.00
_cell.angle_gamma   90.00
#
_symmetry.space_group_name_H-M   'P 1'
#
loop_
_entity.id
_entity.type
_entity.pdbx_description
1 polymer ?
#
loop_
_entity_poly.entity_id
_entity_poly.type
_entity_poly.pdbx_seq_one_letter_code
_entity_poly.pdbx_strand_id
1 'polypeptide(L)'
;MARILVIAPSSGLKELFIEASLKLQQEITIEVGKGEEGLTIARKQEKNGYDVIVSHGTTAHLLYQHCRLPVVEVQTSGYDMIRTLMLLQGFPGKVGILGSNRTLQGAETIGTLLTMPLNFFPVEQEEERLPAVQQAAAQGIQAIVSDIIGQAEAASYGVHVLAIIPGQEAVMSALTEAKRLGASINRTKQQHMFLAGILSEYEDAIIAVDNKGVIRLVNKKAEALFAIKEEQAMEKPGREVHPLLQFTDMVKTQSFSIEEIHSIANQNVLVKKRLLYHNGKPIGAVAVCKEASGLKQMENRMSCFSFTPQQSRMHFPHLIATTEEMIETLETARLFSKHDTPILIYGETGTGKQSLAEAIHNESPWREGPFVVLDCTAIGEGTAEEELFGEVKDFLQIYRRHL
;
A
#
# COMPACT_ATOMS: atom_id res chain seq x y z
N MET A 1 8.62 17.21 -12.58
CA MET A 1 7.42 18.07 -12.69
C MET A 1 6.27 17.20 -13.19
N ALA A 2 5.04 17.48 -12.79
CA ALA A 2 3.88 16.75 -13.29
C ALA A 2 3.71 17.00 -14.79
N ARG A 3 3.46 15.96 -15.59
CA ARG A 3 3.13 16.11 -17.02
C ARG A 3 1.61 16.13 -17.19
N ILE A 4 1.08 17.24 -17.68
CA ILE A 4 -0.37 17.46 -17.77
C ILE A 4 -0.81 17.38 -19.24
N LEU A 5 -1.82 16.55 -19.50
CA LEU A 5 -2.53 16.51 -20.77
C LEU A 5 -3.83 17.30 -20.63
N VAL A 6 -4.08 18.22 -21.56
CA VAL A 6 -5.32 18.98 -21.62
C VAL A 6 -6.11 18.52 -22.84
N ILE A 7 -7.37 18.15 -22.64
CA ILE A 7 -8.35 17.90 -23.71
C ILE A 7 -9.36 19.04 -23.68
N ALA A 8 -9.18 20.02 -24.56
CA ALA A 8 -10.04 21.19 -24.66
C ALA A 8 -11.24 20.91 -25.58
N PRO A 9 -12.50 21.02 -25.12
CA PRO A 9 -13.67 20.77 -25.96
C PRO A 9 -13.90 21.81 -27.06
N SER A 10 -13.17 22.94 -27.04
CA SER A 10 -13.27 24.01 -28.02
C SER A 10 -11.93 24.73 -28.21
N SER A 11 -11.77 25.42 -29.35
CA SER A 11 -10.60 26.26 -29.63
C SER A 11 -10.45 27.42 -28.64
N GLY A 12 -11.56 28.06 -28.25
CA GLY A 12 -11.53 29.14 -27.27
C GLY A 12 -11.01 28.71 -25.91
N LEU A 13 -11.40 27.52 -25.44
CA LEU A 13 -10.86 26.99 -24.17
C LEU A 13 -9.37 26.63 -24.30
N LYS A 14 -8.94 26.11 -25.46
CA LYS A 14 -7.52 25.87 -25.75
C LYS A 14 -6.68 27.13 -25.61
N GLU A 15 -7.14 28.28 -26.12
CA GLU A 15 -6.44 29.56 -25.98
C GLU A 15 -6.27 29.94 -24.50
N LEU A 16 -7.33 29.80 -23.69
CA LEU A 16 -7.26 30.05 -22.25
C LEU A 16 -6.24 29.15 -21.54
N PHE A 17 -6.16 27.88 -21.92
CA PHE A 17 -5.15 26.96 -21.40
C PHE A 17 -3.73 27.36 -21.80
N ILE A 18 -3.51 27.82 -23.03
CA ILE A 18 -2.19 28.31 -23.48
C ILE A 18 -1.75 29.50 -22.63
N GLU A 19 -2.63 30.49 -22.46
CA GLU A 19 -2.32 31.67 -21.63
C GLU A 19 -2.03 31.29 -20.17
N ALA A 20 -2.85 30.39 -19.60
CA ALA A 20 -2.68 29.91 -18.24
C ALA A 20 -1.37 29.12 -18.06
N SER A 21 -0.98 28.33 -19.06
CA SER A 21 0.28 27.59 -19.10
C SER A 21 1.50 28.50 -18.99
N LEU A 22 1.49 29.60 -19.74
CA LEU A 22 2.58 30.58 -19.76
C LEU A 22 2.73 31.25 -18.40
N LYS A 23 1.62 31.62 -17.77
CA LYS A 23 1.59 32.21 -16.43
C LYS A 23 2.09 31.25 -15.35
N LEU A 24 1.78 29.97 -15.47
CA LEU A 24 2.14 28.93 -14.47
C LEU A 24 3.53 28.32 -14.70
N GLN A 25 4.21 28.64 -15.81
CA GLN A 25 5.47 28.03 -16.24
C GLN A 25 5.42 26.50 -16.14
N GLN A 26 4.32 25.94 -16.61
CA GLN A 26 4.01 24.52 -16.52
C GLN A 26 4.01 23.93 -17.92
N GLU A 27 4.73 22.83 -18.11
CA GLU A 27 4.70 22.09 -19.36
C GLU A 27 3.37 21.34 -19.45
N ILE A 28 2.56 21.69 -20.46
CA ILE A 28 1.28 21.05 -20.75
C ILE A 28 1.21 20.71 -22.24
N THR A 29 0.58 19.58 -22.56
CA THR A 29 0.19 19.25 -23.93
C THR A 29 -1.29 19.54 -24.06
N ILE A 30 -1.70 20.32 -25.06
CA ILE A 30 -3.12 20.67 -25.28
C ILE A 30 -3.59 20.12 -26.61
N GLU A 31 -4.61 19.29 -26.57
CA GLU A 31 -5.33 18.78 -27.73
C GLU A 31 -6.77 19.31 -27.73
N VAL A 32 -7.35 19.48 -28.92
CA VAL A 32 -8.76 19.87 -29.07
C VAL A 32 -9.57 18.62 -29.39
N GLY A 33 -10.64 18.39 -28.64
CA GLY A 33 -11.57 17.29 -28.88
C GLY A 33 -12.75 17.35 -27.92
N LYS A 34 -13.96 17.16 -28.44
CA LYS A 34 -15.22 17.19 -27.67
C LYS A 34 -15.83 15.79 -27.59
N GLY A 35 -16.32 15.41 -26.40
CA GLY A 35 -16.98 14.12 -26.20
C GLY A 35 -16.10 12.93 -26.62
N GLU A 36 -16.64 12.04 -27.46
CA GLU A 36 -15.97 10.83 -27.94
C GLU A 36 -14.66 11.08 -28.70
N GLU A 37 -14.57 12.19 -29.44
CA GLU A 37 -13.33 12.59 -30.10
C GLU A 37 -12.24 12.88 -29.06
N GLY A 38 -12.59 13.63 -28.02
CA GLY A 38 -11.70 13.91 -26.89
C GLY A 38 -11.28 12.64 -26.15
N LEU A 39 -12.20 11.69 -25.95
CA LEU A 39 -11.89 10.39 -25.35
C LEU A 39 -10.90 9.57 -26.19
N THR A 40 -11.10 9.55 -27.51
CA THR A 40 -10.22 8.84 -28.45
C THR A 40 -8.80 9.39 -28.39
N ILE A 41 -8.67 10.73 -28.39
CA ILE A 41 -7.37 11.41 -28.27
C ILE A 41 -6.71 11.09 -26.93
N ALA A 42 -7.46 11.20 -25.82
CA ALA A 42 -6.94 10.94 -24.49
C ALA A 42 -6.39 9.51 -24.36
N ARG A 43 -7.15 8.48 -24.77
CA ARG A 43 -6.73 7.07 -24.73
C ARG A 43 -5.45 6.80 -25.53
N LYS A 44 -5.29 7.47 -26.68
CA LYS A 44 -4.06 7.37 -27.47
C LYS A 44 -2.87 7.97 -26.74
N GLN A 45 -3.08 9.09 -26.05
CA GLN A 45 -2.04 9.83 -25.35
C GLN A 45 -1.70 9.26 -23.96
N GLU A 46 -2.56 8.44 -23.33
CA GLU A 46 -2.28 7.86 -21.99
C GLU A 46 -0.94 7.12 -21.90
N LYS A 47 -0.49 6.52 -23.01
CA LYS A 47 0.78 5.78 -23.07
C LYS A 47 2.01 6.67 -23.09
N ASN A 48 1.85 7.99 -23.24
CA ASN A 48 2.94 8.93 -23.43
C ASN A 48 3.46 9.54 -22.11
N GLY A 49 3.13 8.94 -20.98
CA GLY A 49 3.71 9.27 -19.67
C GLY A 49 3.17 10.57 -19.07
N TYR A 50 1.88 10.85 -19.26
CA TYR A 50 1.18 11.92 -18.56
C TYR A 50 0.73 11.45 -17.17
N ASP A 51 0.63 12.39 -16.23
CA ASP A 51 0.23 12.12 -14.85
C ASP A 51 -1.24 12.44 -14.58
N VAL A 52 -1.78 13.48 -15.24
CA VAL A 52 -3.12 14.02 -15.00
C VAL A 52 -3.70 14.54 -16.32
N ILE A 53 -5.00 14.35 -16.50
CA ILE A 53 -5.77 14.94 -17.61
C ILE A 53 -6.58 16.13 -17.08
N VAL A 54 -6.67 17.22 -17.84
CA VAL A 54 -7.56 18.35 -17.55
C VAL A 54 -8.53 18.55 -18.71
N SER A 55 -9.82 18.70 -18.41
CA SER A 55 -10.85 18.96 -19.42
C SER A 55 -12.03 19.72 -18.81
N HIS A 56 -13.12 19.92 -19.55
CA HIS A 56 -14.28 20.68 -19.10
C HIS A 56 -15.60 19.95 -19.43
N GLY A 57 -16.56 20.07 -18.52
CA GLY A 57 -17.96 19.66 -18.70
C GLY A 57 -18.12 18.19 -19.07
N THR A 58 -19.03 17.91 -19.99
CA THR A 58 -19.37 16.55 -20.43
C THR A 58 -18.16 15.77 -20.95
N THR A 59 -17.18 16.44 -21.55
CA THR A 59 -15.95 15.80 -22.00
C THR A 59 -15.09 15.35 -20.82
N ALA A 60 -14.97 16.17 -19.77
CA ALA A 60 -14.26 15.78 -18.55
C ALA A 60 -14.93 14.57 -17.87
N HIS A 61 -16.26 14.57 -17.80
CA HIS A 61 -17.02 13.47 -17.22
C HIS A 61 -16.79 12.15 -17.98
N LEU A 62 -16.84 12.20 -19.32
CA LEU A 62 -16.58 11.04 -20.16
C LEU A 62 -15.16 10.49 -19.97
N LEU A 63 -14.17 11.39 -19.90
CA LEU A 63 -12.77 11.01 -19.64
C LEU A 63 -12.61 10.36 -18.26
N TYR A 64 -13.27 10.90 -17.23
CA TYR A 64 -13.21 10.37 -15.87
C TYR A 64 -13.69 8.91 -15.79
N GLN A 65 -14.73 8.55 -16.55
CA GLN A 65 -15.29 7.20 -16.55
C GLN A 65 -14.46 6.17 -17.35
N HIS A 66 -13.68 6.64 -18.33
CA HIS A 66 -13.13 5.77 -19.37
C HIS A 66 -11.61 5.81 -19.56
N CYS A 67 -10.93 6.73 -18.85
CA CYS A 67 -9.47 6.85 -18.81
C CYS A 67 -8.91 6.31 -17.48
N ARG A 68 -7.65 5.87 -17.51
CA ARG A 68 -6.90 5.39 -16.35
C ARG A 68 -6.23 6.52 -15.58
N LEU A 69 -5.90 7.61 -16.27
CA LEU A 69 -5.30 8.78 -15.64
C LEU A 69 -6.36 9.56 -14.86
N PRO A 70 -6.01 10.15 -13.71
CA PRO A 70 -6.93 11.03 -12.98
C PRO A 70 -7.28 12.25 -13.84
N VAL A 71 -8.55 12.66 -13.78
CA VAL A 71 -9.10 13.79 -14.54
C VAL A 71 -9.44 14.91 -13.57
N VAL A 72 -8.96 16.13 -13.87
CA VAL A 72 -9.36 17.37 -13.20
C VAL A 72 -10.30 18.13 -14.14
N GLU A 73 -11.49 18.44 -13.65
CA GLU A 73 -12.47 19.21 -14.40
C GLU A 73 -12.28 20.71 -14.17
N VAL A 74 -12.26 21.49 -15.25
CA VAL A 74 -12.46 22.95 -15.19
C VAL A 74 -13.92 23.19 -14.85
N GLN A 75 -14.20 23.54 -13.60
CA GLN A 75 -15.55 23.83 -13.16
C GLN A 75 -15.99 25.21 -13.62
N THR A 76 -17.22 25.30 -14.14
CA THR A 76 -17.89 26.58 -14.38
C THR A 76 -18.10 27.29 -13.04
N SER A 77 -17.59 28.51 -12.94
CA SER A 77 -17.67 29.33 -11.73
C SER A 77 -18.90 30.23 -11.73
N GLY A 78 -19.26 30.75 -10.56
CA GLY A 78 -20.28 31.79 -10.45
C GLY A 78 -19.92 33.08 -11.21
N TYR A 79 -18.62 33.37 -11.40
CA TYR A 79 -18.18 34.53 -12.18
C TYR A 79 -18.49 34.37 -13.66
N ASP A 80 -18.38 33.14 -14.18
CA ASP A 80 -18.72 32.81 -15.57
C ASP A 80 -20.21 33.04 -15.80
N MET A 81 -21.04 32.56 -14.87
CA MET A 81 -22.48 32.80 -14.86
C MET A 81 -22.82 34.29 -14.81
N ILE A 82 -22.18 35.07 -13.91
CA ILE A 82 -22.39 36.51 -13.82
C ILE A 82 -22.02 37.19 -15.14
N ARG A 83 -20.83 36.93 -15.70
CA ARG A 83 -20.40 37.53 -16.97
C ARG A 83 -21.39 37.23 -18.09
N THR A 84 -21.82 35.96 -18.23
CA THR A 84 -22.75 35.56 -19.27
C THR A 84 -24.14 36.17 -19.07
N LEU A 85 -24.66 36.22 -17.84
CA LEU A 85 -25.96 36.83 -17.54
C LEU A 85 -25.95 38.36 -17.70
N MET A 86 -24.84 39.02 -17.37
CA MET A 86 -24.70 40.47 -17.58
C MET A 86 -24.79 40.88 -19.05
N LEU A 87 -24.40 40.01 -20.00
CA LEU A 87 -24.60 40.25 -21.43
C LEU A 87 -26.08 40.30 -21.84
N LEU A 88 -26.96 39.70 -21.03
CA LEU A 88 -28.40 39.69 -21.22
C LEU A 88 -29.12 40.75 -20.35
N GLN A 89 -28.37 41.60 -19.64
CA GLN A 89 -28.97 42.65 -18.83
C GLN A 89 -29.70 43.65 -19.73
N GLY A 90 -30.99 43.89 -19.44
CA GLY A 90 -31.85 44.75 -20.26
C GLY A 90 -32.37 44.08 -21.54
N PHE A 91 -32.12 42.79 -21.74
CA PHE A 91 -32.74 42.02 -22.82
C PHE A 91 -34.27 42.02 -22.63
N PRO A 92 -35.06 42.44 -23.65
CA PRO A 92 -36.52 42.57 -23.51
C PRO A 92 -37.26 41.24 -23.53
N GLY A 93 -36.58 40.15 -23.91
CA GLY A 93 -37.16 38.82 -24.02
C GLY A 93 -37.07 37.98 -22.75
N LYS A 94 -37.72 36.81 -22.77
CA LYS A 94 -37.59 35.82 -21.69
C LYS A 94 -36.30 35.03 -21.80
N VAL A 95 -35.62 34.87 -20.67
CA VAL A 95 -34.34 34.16 -20.57
C VAL A 95 -34.52 32.85 -19.82
N GLY A 96 -34.03 31.77 -20.42
CA GLY A 96 -33.98 30.44 -19.83
C GLY A 96 -32.55 30.06 -19.44
N ILE A 97 -32.41 29.24 -18.42
CA ILE A 97 -31.19 28.53 -18.06
C ILE A 97 -31.43 27.05 -18.30
N LEU A 98 -30.55 26.43 -19.06
CA LEU A 98 -30.60 25.00 -19.37
C LEU A 98 -29.30 24.34 -18.91
N GLY A 99 -29.39 23.35 -18.04
CA GLY A 99 -28.20 22.69 -17.49
C GLY A 99 -28.50 21.73 -16.34
N SER A 100 -27.44 21.21 -15.73
CA SER A 100 -27.52 20.35 -14.55
C SER A 100 -28.14 21.06 -13.34
N ASN A 101 -28.61 20.31 -12.36
CA ASN A 101 -29.13 20.89 -11.11
C ASN A 101 -28.13 21.85 -10.43
N ARG A 102 -26.82 21.57 -10.52
CA ARG A 102 -25.79 22.46 -9.97
C ARG A 102 -25.73 23.80 -10.70
N THR A 103 -25.81 23.76 -12.03
CA THR A 103 -25.83 24.96 -12.88
C THR A 103 -27.09 25.79 -12.58
N LEU A 104 -28.25 25.15 -12.44
CA LEU A 104 -29.51 25.84 -12.14
C LEU A 104 -29.51 26.52 -10.77
N GLN A 105 -29.05 25.85 -9.71
CA GLN A 105 -28.97 26.44 -8.36
C GLN A 105 -28.06 27.68 -8.33
N GLY A 106 -26.90 27.61 -9.00
CA GLY A 106 -26.01 28.75 -9.14
C GLY A 106 -26.66 29.90 -9.91
N ALA A 107 -27.34 29.58 -11.01
CA ALA A 107 -28.06 30.56 -11.82
C ALA A 107 -29.21 31.23 -11.07
N GLU A 108 -29.98 30.50 -10.28
CA GLU A 108 -31.07 31.05 -9.46
C GLU A 108 -30.56 32.05 -8.42
N THR A 109 -29.47 31.69 -7.73
CA THR A 109 -28.83 32.58 -6.76
C THR A 109 -28.38 33.88 -7.42
N ILE A 110 -27.71 33.78 -8.58
CA ILE A 110 -27.21 34.96 -9.31
C ILE A 110 -28.33 35.76 -9.95
N GLY A 111 -29.34 35.11 -10.53
CA GLY A 111 -30.51 35.78 -11.13
C GLY A 111 -31.27 36.61 -10.11
N THR A 112 -31.41 36.10 -8.88
CA THR A 112 -32.01 36.84 -7.76
C THR A 112 -31.19 38.08 -7.42
N LEU A 113 -29.85 37.97 -7.36
CA LEU A 113 -28.95 39.10 -7.09
C LEU A 113 -28.99 40.17 -8.19
N LEU A 114 -29.15 39.76 -9.45
CA LEU A 114 -29.22 40.65 -10.61
C LEU A 114 -30.65 41.18 -10.87
N THR A 115 -31.64 40.79 -10.05
CA THR A 115 -33.08 41.05 -10.30
C THR A 115 -33.51 40.71 -11.73
N MET A 116 -33.02 39.57 -12.22
CA MET A 116 -33.30 39.08 -13.56
C MET A 116 -34.26 37.89 -13.49
N PRO A 117 -35.43 37.94 -14.15
CA PRO A 117 -36.35 36.81 -14.19
C PRO A 117 -35.77 35.70 -15.08
N LEU A 118 -35.54 34.53 -14.48
CA LEU A 118 -34.98 33.37 -15.16
C LEU A 118 -35.97 32.19 -15.13
N ASN A 119 -36.02 31.43 -16.22
CA ASN A 119 -36.75 30.17 -16.34
C ASN A 119 -35.77 29.00 -16.34
N PHE A 120 -36.03 27.93 -15.59
CA PHE A 120 -35.08 26.83 -15.43
C PHE A 120 -35.54 25.56 -16.14
N PHE A 121 -34.63 24.95 -16.89
CA PHE A 121 -34.85 23.71 -17.65
C PHE A 121 -33.77 22.69 -17.27
N PRO A 122 -34.07 21.75 -16.35
CA PRO A 122 -33.11 20.77 -15.89
C PRO A 122 -32.80 19.73 -16.96
N VAL A 123 -31.53 19.39 -17.08
CA VAL A 123 -31.01 18.38 -18.00
C VAL A 123 -29.86 17.66 -17.31
N GLU A 124 -30.03 16.35 -17.07
CA GLU A 124 -28.99 15.49 -16.49
C GLU A 124 -28.48 14.48 -17.53
N GLN A 125 -29.30 14.12 -18.52
CA GLN A 125 -28.95 13.18 -19.58
C GLN A 125 -28.91 13.84 -20.96
N GLU A 126 -28.18 13.23 -21.90
CA GLU A 126 -28.03 13.76 -23.25
C GLU A 126 -29.35 13.73 -24.04
N GLU A 127 -30.19 12.73 -23.82
CA GLU A 127 -31.50 12.57 -24.45
C GLU A 127 -32.51 13.63 -24.02
N GLU A 128 -32.31 14.26 -22.85
CA GLU A 128 -33.19 15.29 -22.29
C GLU A 128 -32.96 16.68 -22.89
N ARG A 129 -31.81 16.89 -23.55
CA ARG A 129 -31.41 18.20 -24.10
C ARG A 129 -32.41 18.74 -25.11
N LEU A 130 -32.75 17.94 -26.12
CA LEU A 130 -33.63 18.38 -27.21
C LEU A 130 -35.08 18.64 -26.72
N PRO A 131 -35.71 17.74 -25.92
CA PRO A 131 -36.99 18.02 -25.27
C PRO A 131 -36.99 19.31 -24.45
N ALA A 132 -35.93 19.58 -23.67
CA ALA A 132 -35.82 20.78 -22.84
C ALA A 132 -35.79 22.08 -23.67
N VAL A 133 -35.07 22.08 -24.80
CA VAL A 133 -35.07 23.23 -25.74
C VAL A 133 -36.43 23.45 -26.36
N GLN A 134 -37.09 22.39 -26.80
CA GLN A 134 -38.44 22.47 -27.39
C GLN A 134 -39.44 23.03 -26.37
N GLN A 135 -39.36 22.58 -25.11
CA GLN A 135 -40.16 23.10 -24.02
C GLN A 135 -39.87 24.59 -23.76
N ALA A 136 -38.61 25.01 -23.77
CA ALA A 136 -38.24 26.40 -23.62
C ALA A 136 -38.80 27.26 -24.76
N ALA A 137 -38.67 26.82 -26.01
CA ALA A 137 -39.24 27.50 -27.17
C ALA A 137 -40.77 27.62 -27.05
N ALA A 138 -41.46 26.56 -26.64
CA ALA A 138 -42.92 26.56 -26.44
C ALA A 138 -43.38 27.54 -25.32
N GLN A 139 -42.53 27.81 -24.33
CA GLN A 139 -42.80 28.80 -23.27
C GLN A 139 -42.47 30.24 -23.68
N GLY A 140 -42.02 30.45 -24.93
CA GLY A 140 -41.63 31.75 -25.48
C GLY A 140 -40.29 32.26 -24.96
N ILE A 141 -39.39 31.35 -24.55
CA ILE A 141 -38.00 31.70 -24.25
C ILE A 141 -37.30 32.12 -25.54
N GLN A 142 -36.61 33.25 -25.51
CA GLN A 142 -35.90 33.80 -26.67
C GLN A 142 -34.39 33.64 -26.55
N ALA A 143 -33.87 33.58 -25.32
CA ALA A 143 -32.46 33.35 -25.04
C ALA A 143 -32.28 32.25 -23.97
N ILE A 144 -31.39 31.29 -24.21
CA ILE A 144 -30.99 30.24 -23.28
C ILE A 144 -29.53 30.45 -22.90
N VAL A 145 -29.22 30.38 -21.61
CA VAL A 145 -27.85 30.29 -21.09
C VAL A 145 -27.56 28.84 -20.70
N SER A 146 -26.47 28.27 -21.21
CA SER A 146 -26.15 26.85 -21.00
C SER A 146 -24.67 26.53 -21.23
N ASP A 147 -24.14 25.54 -20.53
CA ASP A 147 -22.81 24.96 -20.71
C ASP A 147 -22.83 23.61 -21.45
N ILE A 148 -24.02 23.07 -21.74
CA ILE A 148 -24.19 21.72 -22.31
C ILE A 148 -24.79 21.71 -23.72
N ILE A 149 -25.31 22.83 -24.23
CA ILE A 149 -25.92 22.91 -25.57
C ILE A 149 -25.22 23.91 -26.50
N GLY A 150 -25.13 23.55 -27.78
CA GLY A 150 -24.59 24.40 -28.83
C GLY A 150 -25.64 25.31 -29.49
N GLN A 151 -25.19 26.43 -30.05
CA GLN A 151 -26.06 27.41 -30.72
C GLN A 151 -26.82 26.82 -31.92
N ALA A 152 -26.20 25.91 -32.68
CA ALA A 152 -26.82 25.31 -33.86
C ALA A 152 -28.08 24.48 -33.53
N GLU A 153 -28.09 23.80 -32.38
CA GLU A 153 -29.20 22.93 -31.98
C GLU A 153 -30.46 23.75 -31.65
N ALA A 154 -30.32 24.83 -30.86
CA ALA A 154 -31.47 25.64 -30.46
C ALA A 154 -31.90 26.68 -31.51
N ALA A 155 -31.02 27.06 -32.43
CA ALA A 155 -31.35 28.00 -33.50
C ALA A 155 -32.51 27.51 -34.39
N SER A 156 -32.63 26.19 -34.58
CA SER A 156 -33.74 25.58 -35.32
C SER A 156 -35.12 25.81 -34.69
N TYR A 157 -35.17 26.17 -33.40
CA TYR A 157 -36.39 26.49 -32.66
C TYR A 157 -36.56 27.99 -32.40
N GLY A 158 -35.74 28.84 -33.04
CA GLY A 158 -35.80 30.29 -32.86
C GLY A 158 -35.28 30.78 -31.50
N VAL A 159 -34.49 29.97 -30.81
CA VAL A 159 -33.93 30.29 -29.49
C VAL A 159 -32.44 30.59 -29.62
N HIS A 160 -32.01 31.75 -29.12
CA HIS A 160 -30.59 32.11 -29.08
C HIS A 160 -29.92 31.43 -27.89
N VAL A 161 -28.76 30.79 -28.11
CA VAL A 161 -27.97 30.19 -27.01
C VAL A 161 -26.77 31.07 -26.70
N LEU A 162 -26.60 31.38 -25.42
CA LEU A 162 -25.40 31.99 -24.87
C LEU A 162 -24.66 30.93 -24.04
N ALA A 163 -23.50 30.50 -24.55
CA ALA A 163 -22.72 29.49 -23.87
C ALA A 163 -22.11 30.07 -22.57
N ILE A 164 -22.15 29.31 -21.48
CA ILE A 164 -21.36 29.64 -20.30
C ILE A 164 -19.95 29.13 -20.56
N ILE A 165 -19.00 30.06 -20.66
CA ILE A 165 -17.61 29.74 -20.99
C ILE A 165 -16.78 29.97 -19.72
N PRO A 166 -15.99 28.98 -19.28
CA PRO A 166 -15.09 29.16 -18.15
C PRO A 166 -14.09 30.30 -18.37
N GLY A 167 -13.93 31.14 -17.36
CA GLY A 167 -12.96 32.21 -17.32
C GLY A 167 -11.53 31.73 -17.09
N GLN A 168 -10.58 32.65 -17.26
CA GLN A 168 -9.16 32.38 -17.05
C GLN A 168 -8.87 31.92 -15.61
N GLU A 169 -9.62 32.41 -14.62
CA GLU A 169 -9.49 32.01 -13.22
C GLU A 169 -9.85 30.54 -12.98
N ALA A 170 -10.89 30.03 -13.64
CA ALA A 170 -11.33 28.65 -13.51
C ALA A 170 -10.28 27.70 -14.11
N VAL A 171 -9.75 28.05 -15.29
CA VAL A 171 -8.67 27.33 -15.95
C VAL A 171 -7.40 27.33 -15.10
N MET A 172 -7.01 28.49 -14.55
CA MET A 172 -5.84 28.61 -13.67
C MET A 172 -5.99 27.76 -12.39
N SER A 173 -7.19 27.74 -11.79
CA SER A 173 -7.49 26.92 -10.62
C SER A 173 -7.33 25.43 -10.95
N ALA A 174 -7.95 24.97 -12.04
CA ALA A 174 -7.87 23.58 -12.48
C ALA A 174 -6.44 23.13 -12.82
N LEU A 175 -5.65 23.97 -13.50
CA LEU A 175 -4.24 23.66 -13.77
C LEU A 175 -3.39 23.62 -12.48
N THR A 176 -3.67 24.50 -11.52
CA THR A 176 -2.99 24.49 -10.22
C THR A 176 -3.32 23.21 -9.44
N GLU A 177 -4.58 22.80 -9.46
CA GLU A 177 -5.04 21.54 -8.88
C GLU A 177 -4.39 20.33 -9.56
N ALA A 178 -4.38 20.29 -10.90
CA ALA A 178 -3.73 19.23 -11.67
C ALA A 178 -2.23 19.15 -11.37
N LYS A 179 -1.55 20.28 -11.21
CA LYS A 179 -0.13 20.33 -10.82
C LYS A 179 0.08 19.75 -9.42
N ARG A 180 -0.77 20.11 -8.45
CA ARG A 180 -0.71 19.57 -7.07
C ARG A 180 -0.98 18.07 -7.05
N LEU A 181 -2.00 17.62 -7.77
CA LEU A 181 -2.38 16.21 -7.87
C LEU A 181 -1.25 15.39 -8.51
N GLY A 182 -0.72 15.84 -9.65
CA GLY A 182 0.39 15.18 -10.33
C GLY A 182 1.67 15.17 -9.49
N ALA A 183 1.96 16.24 -8.75
CA ALA A 183 3.10 16.26 -7.82
C ALA A 183 2.93 15.25 -6.67
N SER A 184 1.71 15.13 -6.12
CA SER A 184 1.39 14.15 -5.08
C SER A 184 1.58 12.71 -5.59
N ILE A 185 1.03 12.40 -6.76
CA ILE A 185 1.16 11.09 -7.41
C ILE A 185 2.64 10.76 -7.67
N ASN A 186 3.40 11.71 -8.19
CA ASN A 186 4.82 11.52 -8.45
C ASN A 186 5.63 11.31 -7.16
N ARG A 187 5.31 12.03 -6.09
CA ARG A 187 5.96 11.82 -4.78
C ARG A 187 5.69 10.42 -4.25
N THR A 188 4.45 9.94 -4.34
CA THR A 188 4.08 8.57 -3.95
C THR A 188 4.79 7.54 -4.82
N LYS A 189 4.82 7.70 -6.15
CA LYS A 189 5.57 6.83 -7.06
C LYS A 189 7.06 6.78 -6.72
N GLN A 190 7.69 7.93 -6.47
CA GLN A 190 9.10 8.01 -6.09
C GLN A 190 9.37 7.31 -4.75
N GLN A 191 8.50 7.48 -3.75
CA GLN A 191 8.61 6.75 -2.48
C GLN A 191 8.51 5.24 -2.67
N HIS A 192 7.55 4.77 -3.49
CA HIS A 192 7.44 3.35 -3.82
C HIS A 192 8.68 2.83 -4.55
N MET A 193 9.19 3.54 -5.56
CA MET A 193 10.39 3.16 -6.30
C MET A 193 11.63 3.13 -5.40
N PHE A 194 11.77 4.08 -4.47
CA PHE A 194 12.86 4.11 -3.51
C PHE A 194 12.83 2.90 -2.58
N LEU A 195 11.67 2.57 -2.00
CA LEU A 195 11.50 1.38 -1.15
C LEU A 195 11.76 0.08 -1.92
N ALA A 196 11.24 -0.03 -3.16
CA ALA A 196 11.49 -1.18 -4.02
C ALA A 196 12.98 -1.32 -4.37
N GLY A 197 13.67 -0.21 -4.62
CA GLY A 197 15.12 -0.19 -4.87
C GLY A 197 15.93 -0.69 -3.68
N ILE A 198 15.62 -0.25 -2.45
CA ILE A 198 16.26 -0.74 -1.23
C ILE A 198 16.09 -2.26 -1.09
N LEU A 199 14.86 -2.76 -1.27
CA LEU A 199 14.57 -4.18 -1.09
C LEU A 199 15.19 -5.04 -2.20
N SER A 200 15.30 -4.50 -3.41
CA SER A 200 15.93 -5.17 -4.55
C SER A 200 17.44 -5.36 -4.38
N GLU A 201 18.13 -4.45 -3.69
CA GLU A 201 19.59 -4.53 -3.45
C GLU A 201 19.92 -5.22 -2.11
N TYR A 202 18.90 -5.58 -1.32
CA TYR A 202 19.10 -6.27 -0.06
C TYR A 202 19.67 -7.69 -0.28
N GLU A 203 20.54 -8.14 0.62
CA GLU A 203 21.25 -9.42 0.48
C GLU A 203 20.37 -10.65 0.76
N ASP A 204 19.42 -10.52 1.69
CA ASP A 204 18.49 -11.59 2.04
C ASP A 204 17.30 -11.64 1.08
N ALA A 205 16.75 -12.84 0.88
CA ALA A 205 15.52 -13.05 0.13
C ALA A 205 14.31 -12.60 0.98
N ILE A 206 13.52 -11.66 0.46
CA ILE A 206 12.37 -11.08 1.15
C ILE A 206 11.10 -11.34 0.34
N ILE A 207 10.09 -11.91 1.00
CA ILE A 207 8.75 -12.11 0.44
C ILE A 207 7.73 -11.58 1.44
N ALA A 208 6.79 -10.75 1.00
CA ALA A 208 5.70 -10.26 1.84
C ALA A 208 4.33 -10.58 1.27
N VAL A 209 3.37 -10.83 2.16
CA VAL A 209 1.96 -11.08 1.85
C VAL A 209 1.04 -10.12 2.59
N ASP A 210 -0.14 -9.88 2.05
CA ASP A 210 -1.20 -9.15 2.74
C ASP A 210 -1.95 -10.01 3.77
N ASN A 211 -2.96 -9.43 4.40
CA ASN A 211 -3.80 -10.11 5.41
C ASN A 211 -4.63 -11.30 4.86
N LYS A 212 -4.69 -11.48 3.53
CA LYS A 212 -5.32 -12.65 2.89
C LYS A 212 -4.28 -13.70 2.49
N GLY A 213 -2.99 -13.45 2.74
CA GLY A 213 -1.89 -14.32 2.34
C GLY A 213 -1.52 -14.19 0.86
N VAL A 214 -1.96 -13.12 0.19
CA VAL A 214 -1.62 -12.84 -1.21
C VAL A 214 -0.28 -12.13 -1.28
N ILE A 215 0.62 -12.58 -2.15
CA ILE A 215 1.94 -11.99 -2.34
C ILE A 215 1.81 -10.55 -2.83
N ARG A 216 2.45 -9.63 -2.10
CA ARG A 216 2.54 -8.20 -2.40
C ARG A 216 3.97 -7.74 -2.69
N LEU A 217 4.96 -8.57 -2.37
CA LEU A 217 6.36 -8.24 -2.58
C LEU A 217 7.20 -9.50 -2.73
N VAL A 218 8.08 -9.49 -3.74
CA VAL A 218 9.18 -10.45 -3.93
C VAL A 218 10.39 -9.64 -4.36
N ASN A 219 11.51 -9.70 -3.64
CA ASN A 219 12.74 -9.05 -4.09
C ASN A 219 13.58 -9.96 -5.02
N LYS A 220 14.58 -9.38 -5.70
CA LYS A 220 15.46 -10.12 -6.63
C LYS A 220 16.12 -11.35 -6.02
N LYS A 221 16.50 -11.28 -4.73
CA LYS A 221 17.09 -12.43 -4.02
C LYS A 221 16.09 -13.55 -3.82
N ALA A 222 14.84 -13.23 -3.49
CA ALA A 222 13.77 -14.21 -3.39
C ALA A 222 13.42 -14.83 -4.75
N GLU A 223 13.43 -14.06 -5.83
CA GLU A 223 13.27 -14.60 -7.19
C GLU A 223 14.32 -15.68 -7.49
N ALA A 224 15.59 -15.38 -7.20
CA ALA A 224 16.70 -16.31 -7.40
C ALA A 224 16.60 -17.55 -6.50
N LEU A 225 16.27 -17.35 -5.22
CA LEU A 225 16.23 -18.42 -4.21
C LEU A 225 15.09 -19.42 -4.46
N PHE A 226 13.90 -18.92 -4.80
CA PHE A 226 12.71 -19.76 -5.02
C PHE A 226 12.51 -20.13 -6.50
N ALA A 227 13.40 -19.65 -7.40
CA ALA A 227 13.28 -19.82 -8.85
C ALA A 227 11.94 -19.34 -9.42
N ILE A 228 11.45 -18.20 -8.92
CA ILE A 228 10.19 -17.56 -9.33
C ILE A 228 10.45 -16.18 -9.92
N LYS A 229 9.56 -15.72 -10.80
CA LYS A 229 9.53 -14.32 -11.27
C LYS A 229 8.47 -13.53 -10.51
N GLU A 230 8.77 -12.29 -10.13
CA GLU A 230 7.85 -11.37 -9.46
C GLU A 230 6.53 -11.27 -10.23
N GLU A 231 6.60 -11.03 -11.54
CA GLU A 231 5.42 -10.93 -12.43
C GLU A 231 4.48 -12.15 -12.36
N GLN A 232 5.03 -13.33 -12.07
CA GLN A 232 4.27 -14.57 -11.99
C GLN A 232 3.77 -14.88 -10.57
N ALA A 233 4.43 -14.34 -9.55
CA ALA A 233 4.12 -14.56 -8.15
C ALA A 233 3.15 -13.51 -7.58
N MET A 234 3.16 -12.29 -8.12
CA MET A 234 2.31 -11.20 -7.68
C MET A 234 0.82 -11.54 -7.77
N GLU A 235 0.06 -11.06 -6.78
CA GLU A 235 -1.39 -11.25 -6.66
C GLU A 235 -1.85 -12.71 -6.47
N LYS A 236 -0.93 -13.66 -6.29
CA LYS A 236 -1.26 -15.05 -5.98
C LYS A 236 -1.10 -15.37 -4.49
N PRO A 237 -1.86 -16.35 -3.95
CA PRO A 237 -1.64 -16.85 -2.60
C PRO A 237 -0.23 -17.44 -2.44
N GLY A 238 0.47 -17.11 -1.35
CA GLY A 238 1.85 -17.57 -1.13
C GLY A 238 2.03 -19.09 -1.25
N ARG A 239 1.08 -19.88 -0.74
CA ARG A 239 1.07 -21.34 -0.82
C ARG A 239 1.10 -21.91 -2.25
N GLU A 240 0.55 -21.17 -3.21
CA GLU A 240 0.50 -21.61 -4.62
C GLU A 240 1.83 -21.37 -5.34
N VAL A 241 2.61 -20.42 -4.83
CA VAL A 241 3.94 -20.10 -5.36
C VAL A 241 4.98 -21.03 -4.76
N HIS A 242 4.95 -21.26 -3.44
CA HIS A 242 5.83 -22.22 -2.79
C HIS A 242 5.25 -22.72 -1.44
N PRO A 243 5.38 -24.00 -1.08
CA PRO A 243 4.86 -24.54 0.19
C PRO A 243 5.37 -23.79 1.44
N LEU A 244 6.63 -23.36 1.43
CA LEU A 244 7.24 -22.60 2.55
C LEU A 244 6.64 -21.20 2.73
N LEU A 245 5.92 -20.69 1.72
CA LEU A 245 5.25 -19.40 1.72
C LEU A 245 3.78 -19.52 2.15
N GLN A 246 3.43 -20.57 2.90
CA GLN A 246 2.18 -20.62 3.64
C GLN A 246 2.26 -19.66 4.85
N PHE A 247 1.60 -18.52 4.72
CA PHE A 247 1.45 -17.49 5.76
C PHE A 247 0.03 -17.45 6.36
N THR A 248 -0.91 -18.19 5.77
CA THR A 248 -2.34 -18.10 6.05
C THR A 248 -2.67 -18.45 7.50
N ASP A 249 -1.94 -19.40 8.08
CA ASP A 249 -2.15 -19.81 9.46
C ASP A 249 -1.65 -18.72 10.42
N MET A 250 -0.46 -18.16 10.20
CA MET A 250 0.12 -17.10 11.04
C MET A 250 -0.71 -15.82 11.11
N VAL A 251 -1.26 -15.37 9.98
CA VAL A 251 -2.10 -14.15 9.95
C VAL A 251 -3.39 -14.34 10.73
N LYS A 252 -3.94 -15.57 10.72
CA LYS A 252 -5.18 -15.91 11.46
C LYS A 252 -4.93 -16.19 12.93
N THR A 253 -3.83 -16.84 13.29
CA THR A 253 -3.49 -17.25 14.66
C THR A 253 -2.73 -16.18 15.45
N GLN A 254 -2.29 -15.10 14.80
CA GLN A 254 -1.40 -14.08 15.38
C GLN A 254 -0.13 -14.66 16.03
N SER A 255 0.32 -15.82 15.57
CA SER A 255 1.50 -16.51 16.10
C SER A 255 2.75 -16.17 15.31
N PHE A 256 3.87 -16.00 16.01
CA PHE A 256 5.20 -15.79 15.41
C PHE A 256 5.77 -17.14 14.93
N SER A 257 6.58 -17.14 13.87
CA SER A 257 7.37 -18.34 13.54
C SER A 257 8.64 -18.35 14.39
N ILE A 258 9.01 -19.55 14.82
CA ILE A 258 10.38 -19.84 15.27
C ILE A 258 11.27 -19.77 14.02
N GLU A 259 12.56 -19.50 14.19
CA GLU A 259 13.51 -19.54 13.08
C GLU A 259 13.58 -20.97 12.54
N GLU A 260 13.21 -21.17 11.28
CA GLU A 260 13.15 -22.49 10.65
C GLU A 260 14.26 -22.63 9.61
N ILE A 261 15.02 -23.73 9.65
CA ILE A 261 16.01 -24.05 8.63
C ILE A 261 15.37 -24.98 7.60
N HIS A 262 15.36 -24.55 6.34
CA HIS A 262 14.83 -25.32 5.22
C HIS A 262 15.92 -25.55 4.17
N SER A 263 15.90 -26.73 3.53
CA SER A 263 16.74 -26.98 2.37
C SER A 263 15.98 -26.55 1.09
N ILE A 264 16.47 -25.51 0.43
CA ILE A 264 15.89 -24.98 -0.82
C ILE A 264 16.99 -25.06 -1.88
N ALA A 265 16.73 -25.74 -2.99
CA ALA A 265 17.68 -25.90 -4.11
C ALA A 265 19.10 -26.37 -3.67
N ASN A 266 19.18 -27.32 -2.73
CA ASN A 266 20.41 -27.85 -2.12
C ASN A 266 21.22 -26.84 -1.29
N GLN A 267 20.58 -25.76 -0.83
CA GLN A 267 21.16 -24.80 0.10
C GLN A 267 20.36 -24.76 1.39
N ASN A 268 21.05 -24.65 2.54
CA ASN A 268 20.39 -24.44 3.81
C ASN A 268 20.03 -22.96 3.95
N VAL A 269 18.75 -22.69 4.16
CA VAL A 269 18.19 -21.35 4.24
C VAL A 269 17.51 -21.18 5.57
N LEU A 270 17.87 -20.12 6.29
CA LEU A 270 17.19 -19.70 7.50
C LEU A 270 15.98 -18.85 7.11
N VAL A 271 14.78 -19.30 7.43
CA VAL A 271 13.52 -18.61 7.15
C VAL A 271 12.95 -18.03 8.44
N LYS A 272 12.79 -16.71 8.47
CA LYS A 272 12.22 -15.97 9.60
C LYS A 272 10.97 -15.23 9.16
N LYS A 273 9.81 -15.58 9.72
CA LYS A 273 8.53 -14.95 9.38
C LYS A 273 8.10 -13.99 10.48
N ARG A 274 7.66 -12.78 10.11
CA ARG A 274 7.14 -11.76 11.03
C ARG A 274 5.82 -11.17 10.54
N LEU A 275 4.94 -10.85 11.47
CA LEU A 275 3.69 -10.13 11.18
C LEU A 275 3.98 -8.63 10.99
N LEU A 276 3.28 -8.03 10.04
CA LEU A 276 3.31 -6.59 9.77
C LEU A 276 2.08 -5.94 10.40
N TYR A 277 2.28 -4.86 11.16
CA TYR A 277 1.20 -4.14 11.84
C TYR A 277 1.07 -2.71 11.35
N HIS A 278 -0.17 -2.23 11.22
CA HIS A 278 -0.48 -0.82 11.05
C HIS A 278 -1.62 -0.45 12.00
N ASN A 279 -1.40 0.57 12.84
CA ASN A 279 -2.33 1.01 13.89
C ASN A 279 -2.84 -0.16 14.78
N GLY A 280 -1.94 -1.06 15.18
CA GLY A 280 -2.25 -2.22 16.02
C GLY A 280 -2.98 -3.37 15.33
N LYS A 281 -3.32 -3.26 14.03
CA LYS A 281 -3.95 -4.34 13.25
C LYS A 281 -2.93 -5.05 12.36
N PRO A 282 -2.95 -6.39 12.27
CA PRO A 282 -2.10 -7.10 11.35
C PRO A 282 -2.55 -6.81 9.90
N ILE A 283 -1.64 -6.26 9.11
CA ILE A 283 -1.86 -5.94 7.69
C ILE A 283 -1.27 -6.99 6.75
N GLY A 284 -0.45 -7.90 7.26
CA GLY A 284 0.23 -8.92 6.46
C GLY A 284 1.34 -9.63 7.22
N ALA A 285 2.19 -10.34 6.49
CA ALA A 285 3.36 -11.01 7.01
C ALA A 285 4.54 -10.88 6.03
N VAL A 286 5.76 -10.97 6.54
CA VAL A 286 7.00 -10.98 5.76
C VAL A 286 7.83 -12.20 6.14
N ALA A 287 8.37 -12.91 5.16
CA ALA A 287 9.44 -13.89 5.32
C ALA A 287 10.77 -13.27 4.87
N VAL A 288 11.78 -13.35 5.73
CA VAL A 288 13.17 -13.07 5.41
C VAL A 288 13.90 -14.41 5.38
N CYS A 289 14.53 -14.72 4.25
CA CYS A 289 15.21 -15.96 3.98
C CYS A 289 16.70 -15.65 3.78
N LYS A 290 17.52 -16.07 4.72
CA LYS A 290 18.97 -15.85 4.68
C LYS A 290 19.66 -17.14 4.25
N GLU A 291 20.48 -17.05 3.22
CA GLU A 291 21.35 -18.17 2.87
C GLU A 291 22.32 -18.40 4.03
N ALA A 292 22.42 -19.64 4.48
CA ALA A 292 23.42 -20.02 5.47
C ALA A 292 24.76 -20.36 4.77
N SER A 293 25.20 -19.48 3.86
CA SER A 293 26.47 -19.58 3.14
C SER A 293 27.63 -19.23 4.11
N GLY A 294 27.99 -20.25 4.89
CA GLY A 294 28.99 -20.25 5.96
C GLY A 294 28.95 -21.55 6.78
N LEU A 295 27.85 -22.31 6.72
CA LEU A 295 27.69 -23.55 7.46
C LEU A 295 28.55 -24.73 6.96
N LYS A 296 29.19 -24.66 5.78
CA LYS A 296 30.15 -25.70 5.36
C LYS A 296 31.41 -25.75 6.23
N GLN A 297 31.76 -24.68 6.95
CA GLN A 297 32.79 -24.72 8.00
C GLN A 297 32.22 -25.06 9.38
N MET A 298 30.89 -25.14 9.53
CA MET A 298 30.20 -25.46 10.78
C MET A 298 29.72 -26.93 10.83
N GLU A 299 29.94 -27.72 9.78
CA GLU A 299 29.87 -29.19 9.89
C GLU A 299 30.93 -29.75 10.85
N ASN A 300 32.04 -29.02 11.07
CA ASN A 300 33.04 -29.35 12.11
C ASN A 300 32.76 -28.70 13.48
N ARG A 301 31.71 -27.87 13.63
CA ARG A 301 31.33 -27.25 14.92
C ARG A 301 30.10 -27.91 15.55
N MET A 302 29.37 -28.73 14.80
CA MET A 302 28.19 -29.47 15.25
C MET A 302 28.46 -30.65 16.22
N SER A 303 29.70 -30.87 16.67
CA SER A 303 29.96 -31.81 17.76
C SER A 303 29.70 -31.23 19.15
N CYS A 304 29.66 -29.91 19.31
CA CYS A 304 29.70 -29.28 20.64
C CYS A 304 28.34 -28.83 21.19
N PHE A 305 27.38 -28.51 20.32
CA PHE A 305 26.04 -28.08 20.73
C PHE A 305 24.96 -28.89 20.02
N SER A 306 24.29 -29.75 20.80
CA SER A 306 23.04 -30.37 20.36
C SER A 306 21.91 -29.34 20.52
N PHE A 307 21.79 -28.39 19.59
CA PHE A 307 20.61 -27.50 19.50
C PHE A 307 19.41 -28.27 18.93
N THR A 308 18.93 -29.22 19.72
CA THR A 308 17.57 -29.72 19.59
C THR A 308 16.73 -29.02 20.65
N PRO A 309 15.69 -28.25 20.29
CA PRO A 309 14.65 -27.89 21.24
C PRO A 309 13.89 -29.18 21.56
N GLN A 310 14.51 -30.04 22.35
CA GLN A 310 13.83 -31.17 22.91
C GLN A 310 12.91 -30.56 23.97
N GLN A 311 11.60 -30.68 23.78
CA GLN A 311 10.72 -30.68 24.95
C GLN A 311 11.33 -31.72 25.89
N SER A 312 11.89 -31.30 27.02
CA SER A 312 12.48 -32.22 27.98
C SER A 312 11.41 -33.26 28.30
N ARG A 313 11.60 -34.50 27.83
CA ARG A 313 10.60 -35.58 27.97
C ARG A 313 10.75 -36.31 29.30
N MET A 314 11.84 -36.04 30.02
CA MET A 314 12.17 -36.70 31.27
C MET A 314 11.58 -35.93 32.44
N HIS A 315 10.69 -36.59 33.19
CA HIS A 315 10.19 -36.11 34.47
C HIS A 315 10.66 -37.08 35.56
N PHE A 316 10.65 -36.67 36.83
CA PHE A 316 11.02 -37.54 37.94
C PHE A 316 10.31 -38.91 37.93
N PRO A 317 9.02 -39.04 37.56
CA PRO A 317 8.36 -40.36 37.44
C PRO A 317 8.96 -41.30 36.39
N HIS A 318 9.77 -40.78 35.45
CA HIS A 318 10.48 -41.60 34.46
C HIS A 318 11.83 -42.13 34.98
N LEU A 319 12.30 -41.68 36.15
CA LEU A 319 13.53 -42.14 36.79
C LEU A 319 13.20 -43.25 37.79
N ILE A 320 13.68 -44.48 37.53
CA ILE A 320 13.45 -45.63 38.39
C ILE A 320 14.61 -45.75 39.38
N ALA A 321 14.32 -45.67 40.67
CA ALA A 321 15.28 -45.89 41.75
C ALA A 321 14.87 -47.13 42.57
N THR A 322 15.80 -48.05 42.78
CA THR A 322 15.57 -49.29 43.55
C THR A 322 16.43 -49.39 44.81
N THR A 323 17.47 -48.56 44.93
CA THR A 323 18.34 -48.49 46.11
C THR A 323 18.01 -47.27 46.95
N GLU A 324 18.22 -47.37 48.26
CA GLU A 324 17.89 -46.31 49.22
C GLU A 324 18.66 -45.01 48.91
N GLU A 325 19.93 -45.12 48.52
CA GLU A 325 20.79 -43.98 48.18
C GLU A 325 20.31 -43.22 46.93
N MET A 326 19.75 -43.95 45.95
CA MET A 326 19.23 -43.33 44.73
C MET A 326 17.87 -42.68 44.98
N ILE A 327 17.06 -43.25 45.87
CA ILE A 327 15.80 -42.64 46.32
C ILE A 327 16.07 -41.31 47.01
N GLU A 328 17.00 -41.28 47.96
CA GLU A 328 17.42 -40.03 48.65
C GLU A 328 17.95 -38.98 47.67
N THR A 329 18.70 -39.41 46.65
CA THR A 329 19.23 -38.52 45.61
C THR A 329 18.11 -37.88 44.78
N LEU A 330 17.10 -38.67 44.38
CA LEU A 330 15.95 -38.15 43.63
C LEU A 330 15.08 -37.22 44.47
N GLU A 331 14.88 -37.51 45.76
CA GLU A 331 14.15 -36.63 46.68
C GLU A 331 14.85 -35.29 46.87
N THR A 332 16.17 -35.33 47.04
CA THR A 332 17.02 -34.14 47.15
C THR A 332 16.93 -33.30 45.87
N ALA A 333 17.10 -33.92 44.69
CA ALA A 333 16.97 -33.24 43.41
C ALA A 333 15.59 -32.58 43.22
N ARG A 334 14.52 -33.23 43.70
CA ARG A 334 13.16 -32.70 43.64
C ARG A 334 12.92 -31.53 44.58
N LEU A 335 13.59 -31.51 45.72
CA LEU A 335 13.55 -30.37 46.64
C LEU A 335 14.22 -29.16 46.01
N PHE A 336 15.42 -29.35 45.46
CA PHE A 336 16.19 -28.26 44.84
C PHE A 336 15.61 -27.76 43.51
N SER A 337 14.86 -28.58 42.77
CA SER A 337 14.25 -28.15 41.50
C SER A 337 13.31 -26.95 41.66
N LYS A 338 12.73 -26.74 42.85
CA LYS A 338 11.79 -25.65 43.13
C LYS A 338 12.45 -24.30 43.43
N HIS A 339 13.78 -24.24 43.48
CA HIS A 339 14.55 -23.06 43.90
C HIS A 339 15.47 -22.53 42.80
N ASP A 340 15.79 -21.22 42.87
CA ASP A 340 16.69 -20.51 41.96
C ASP A 340 18.15 -20.58 42.40
N THR A 341 18.62 -21.81 42.60
CA THR A 341 19.98 -22.07 43.06
C THR A 341 20.70 -22.96 42.07
N PRO A 342 21.96 -22.67 41.70
CA PRO A 342 22.76 -23.56 40.86
C PRO A 342 22.91 -24.96 41.48
N ILE A 343 22.71 -26.00 40.67
CA ILE A 343 22.77 -27.40 41.10
C ILE A 343 23.96 -28.08 40.43
N LEU A 344 24.82 -28.72 41.24
CA LEU A 344 25.93 -29.56 40.76
C LEU A 344 25.53 -31.04 40.84
N ILE A 345 25.47 -31.69 39.69
CA ILE A 345 25.22 -33.15 39.59
C ILE A 345 26.55 -33.84 39.31
N TYR A 346 27.02 -34.68 40.23
CA TYR A 346 28.27 -35.42 40.10
C TYR A 346 28.01 -36.93 40.15
N GLY A 347 28.93 -37.71 39.58
CA GLY A 347 28.82 -39.16 39.49
C GLY A 347 29.58 -39.71 38.28
N GLU A 348 29.72 -41.02 38.19
CA GLU A 348 30.46 -41.70 37.13
C GLU A 348 29.84 -41.49 35.74
N THR A 349 30.62 -41.69 34.68
CA THR A 349 30.13 -41.59 33.30
C THR A 349 29.06 -42.64 33.05
N GLY A 350 27.92 -42.24 32.47
CA GLY A 350 26.81 -43.15 32.17
C GLY A 350 25.75 -43.31 33.26
N THR A 351 25.87 -42.65 34.43
CA THR A 351 24.88 -42.73 35.53
C THR A 351 23.59 -41.91 35.31
N GLY A 352 23.32 -41.44 34.09
CA GLY A 352 22.09 -40.71 33.77
C GLY A 352 22.03 -39.27 34.30
N LYS A 353 23.18 -38.63 34.58
CA LYS A 353 23.25 -37.23 35.08
C LYS A 353 22.46 -36.23 34.22
N GLN A 354 22.49 -36.38 32.90
CA GLN A 354 21.73 -35.53 31.99
C GLN A 354 20.22 -35.72 32.15
N SER A 355 19.75 -36.97 32.27
CA SER A 355 18.33 -37.27 32.49
C SER A 355 17.82 -36.73 33.83
N LEU A 356 18.68 -36.69 34.86
CA LEU A 356 18.36 -36.05 36.13
C LEU A 356 18.27 -34.52 36.00
N ALA A 357 19.18 -33.89 35.26
CA ALA A 357 19.14 -32.45 34.98
C ALA A 357 17.86 -32.05 34.20
N GLU A 358 17.47 -32.86 33.22
CA GLU A 358 16.22 -32.69 32.44
C GLU A 358 14.97 -32.76 33.34
N ALA A 359 14.94 -33.71 34.28
CA ALA A 359 13.85 -33.87 35.24
C ALA A 359 13.76 -32.68 36.22
N ILE A 360 14.91 -32.16 36.68
CA ILE A 360 14.99 -30.97 37.53
C ILE A 360 14.43 -29.76 36.79
N HIS A 361 14.85 -29.50 35.55
CA HIS A 361 14.36 -28.37 34.74
C HIS A 361 12.84 -28.37 34.61
N ASN A 362 12.25 -29.54 34.34
CA ASN A 362 10.81 -29.70 34.14
C ASN A 362 9.96 -29.46 35.39
N GLU A 363 10.49 -29.69 36.59
CA GLU A 363 9.80 -29.38 37.85
C GLU A 363 10.11 -27.97 38.38
N SER A 364 10.95 -27.20 37.68
CA SER A 364 11.38 -25.87 38.09
C SER A 364 10.40 -24.74 37.75
N PRO A 365 10.60 -23.53 38.31
CA PRO A 365 9.92 -22.31 37.88
C PRO A 365 10.19 -21.93 36.41
N TRP A 366 11.31 -22.39 35.81
CA TRP A 366 11.70 -22.07 34.43
C TRP A 366 11.35 -23.17 33.41
N ARG A 367 10.46 -24.09 33.75
CA ARG A 367 10.06 -25.22 32.89
C ARG A 367 9.57 -24.83 31.49
N GLU A 368 9.03 -23.62 31.33
CA GLU A 368 8.55 -23.07 30.05
C GLU A 368 9.71 -22.58 29.15
N GLY A 369 10.92 -22.44 29.71
CA GLY A 369 12.13 -22.04 29.02
C GLY A 369 12.85 -23.20 28.34
N PRO A 370 13.74 -22.92 27.36
CA PRO A 370 14.51 -23.95 26.67
C PRO A 370 15.53 -24.60 27.61
N PHE A 371 15.66 -25.93 27.51
CA PHE A 371 16.73 -26.69 28.15
C PHE A 371 17.87 -26.90 27.16
N VAL A 372 19.09 -26.51 27.53
CA VAL A 372 20.28 -26.58 26.67
C VAL A 372 21.37 -27.39 27.37
N VAL A 373 21.88 -28.41 26.69
CA VAL A 373 23.00 -29.22 27.17
C VAL A 373 24.28 -28.74 26.47
N LEU A 374 25.28 -28.45 27.29
CA LEU A 374 26.61 -28.03 26.84
C LEU A 374 27.63 -29.11 27.20
N ASP A 375 28.31 -29.66 26.20
CA ASP A 375 29.45 -30.55 26.44
C ASP A 375 30.73 -29.72 26.57
N CYS A 376 31.16 -29.47 27.80
CA CYS A 376 32.38 -28.72 28.08
C CYS A 376 33.65 -29.42 27.59
N THR A 377 33.62 -30.73 27.28
CA THR A 377 34.78 -31.44 26.74
C THR A 377 35.00 -31.16 25.25
N ALA A 378 33.97 -30.68 24.57
CA ALA A 378 34.02 -30.31 23.16
C ALA A 378 34.39 -28.82 22.94
N ILE A 379 34.57 -28.04 24.01
CA ILE A 379 34.94 -26.61 23.95
C ILE A 379 36.45 -26.45 24.15
N GLY A 380 37.13 -25.80 23.20
CA GLY A 380 38.55 -25.45 23.33
C GLY A 380 38.78 -24.27 24.28
N GLU A 381 39.90 -24.27 25.01
CA GLU A 381 40.24 -23.25 26.03
C GLU A 381 40.23 -21.80 25.50
N GLY A 382 40.48 -21.59 24.20
CA GLY A 382 40.47 -20.27 23.56
C GLY A 382 39.13 -19.85 22.93
N THR A 383 38.14 -20.73 22.86
CA THR A 383 36.84 -20.48 22.21
C THR A 383 35.67 -20.50 23.19
N ALA A 384 35.91 -20.83 24.46
CA ALA A 384 34.87 -20.98 25.48
C ALA A 384 34.05 -19.70 25.69
N GLU A 385 34.69 -18.54 25.72
CA GLU A 385 33.98 -17.26 25.93
C GLU A 385 33.08 -16.90 24.73
N GLU A 386 33.55 -17.08 23.50
CA GLU A 386 32.77 -16.80 22.29
C GLU A 386 31.62 -17.81 22.09
N GLU A 387 31.81 -19.08 22.48
CA GLU A 387 30.78 -20.13 22.38
C GLU A 387 29.70 -19.99 23.47
N LEU A 388 30.06 -19.58 24.70
CA LEU A 388 29.12 -19.40 25.81
C LEU A 388 28.35 -18.08 25.74
N PHE A 389 28.99 -17.02 25.22
CA PHE A 389 28.46 -15.65 25.31
C PHE A 389 28.26 -14.96 23.95
N GLY A 390 28.65 -15.60 22.84
CA GLY A 390 28.57 -15.05 21.48
C GLY A 390 29.69 -14.04 21.15
N GLU A 391 29.67 -13.47 19.94
CA GLU A 391 30.64 -12.43 19.56
C GLU A 391 30.49 -11.17 20.44
N VAL A 392 31.59 -10.75 21.07
CA VAL A 392 31.70 -9.68 22.08
C VAL A 392 31.60 -8.27 21.47
N LYS A 393 30.58 -7.97 20.65
CA LYS A 393 30.36 -6.60 20.14
C LYS A 393 29.25 -5.81 20.82
N ASP A 394 28.29 -6.44 21.50
CA ASP A 394 27.21 -5.71 22.20
C ASP A 394 27.14 -5.94 23.73
N PHE A 395 27.98 -6.81 24.29
CA PHE A 395 27.81 -7.26 25.69
C PHE A 395 28.44 -6.34 26.76
N LEU A 396 29.44 -5.53 26.40
CA LEU A 396 30.21 -4.74 27.39
C LEU A 396 29.48 -3.52 27.98
N GLN A 397 28.27 -3.18 27.53
CA GLN A 397 27.47 -2.10 28.13
C GLN A 397 26.57 -2.54 29.29
N ILE A 398 26.23 -3.83 29.41
CA ILE A 398 25.21 -4.28 30.37
C ILE A 398 25.80 -4.55 31.77
N TYR A 399 27.07 -4.97 31.87
CA TYR A 399 27.66 -5.37 33.16
C TYR A 399 28.41 -4.28 33.94
N ARG A 400 28.62 -3.07 33.38
CA ARG A 400 29.30 -1.97 34.11
C ARG A 400 28.41 -1.18 35.07
N ARG A 401 27.16 -1.59 35.29
CA ARG A 401 26.21 -0.84 36.14
C ARG A 401 26.05 -1.37 37.57
N HIS A 402 26.67 -2.49 37.92
CA HIS A 402 26.54 -3.11 39.25
C HIS A 402 27.84 -3.66 39.85
N LEU A 403 28.96 -2.93 39.69
CA LEU A 403 30.12 -3.04 40.57
C LEU A 403 30.39 -1.69 41.24
#